data_AF-A0A410Q5V5-F1
#
_entry.id   AF-A0A410Q5V5-F1
#
_cell.length_a   1.000
_cell.length_b   1.000
_cell.length_c   1.000
_cell.angle_alpha   90.00
_cell.angle_beta   90.00
_cell.angle_gamma   90.00
#
_symmetry.space_group_name_H-M   'P 1'
#
loop_
_entity.id
_entity.type
_entity.pdbx_description
1 polymer ?
#
loop_
_entity_poly.entity_id
_entity_poly.type
_entity_poly.pdbx_seq_one_letter_code
_entity_poly.pdbx_strand_id
1 'polypeptide(L)'
;MAISEELQACLDQKQVLLTRLLNLSRQIETQCSREKPEDPSALIRQRQVYIDRLKKCADRIGLLLAKLPHEERERTDSILSARLPKAQCSAGEASAMEREAQCRSLLRELSASDAESRRQMKKECDRLQKLVNNSRGKGKKDSLFSNFKT
;
A
#
# COMPACT_ATOMS: atom_id res chain seq x y z
N MET A 1 17.85 -24.58 -14.65
CA MET A 1 17.01 -25.00 -13.51
C MET A 1 15.69 -24.26 -13.57
N ALA A 2 14.57 -24.95 -13.28
CA ALA A 2 13.25 -24.34 -13.33
C ALA A 2 12.84 -23.84 -11.94
N ILE A 3 12.30 -22.62 -11.88
CA ILE A 3 11.60 -22.14 -10.69
C ILE A 3 10.41 -23.08 -10.45
N SER A 4 10.20 -23.49 -9.20
CA SER A 4 9.11 -24.41 -8.86
C SER A 4 7.75 -23.78 -9.21
N GLU A 5 6.81 -24.62 -9.66
CA GLU A 5 5.45 -24.20 -10.00
C GLU A 5 4.77 -23.49 -8.82
N GLU A 6 5.04 -23.96 -7.59
CA GLU A 6 4.49 -23.36 -6.38
C GLU A 6 5.00 -21.93 -6.15
N LEU A 7 6.30 -21.68 -6.40
CA LEU A 7 6.86 -20.35 -6.29
C LEU A 7 6.31 -19.43 -7.39
N GLN A 8 6.15 -19.93 -8.61
CA GLN A 8 5.50 -19.18 -9.70
C GLN A 8 4.06 -18.80 -9.34
N ALA A 9 3.26 -19.74 -8.84
CA ALA A 9 1.89 -19.49 -8.40
C ALA A 9 1.83 -18.44 -7.27
N CYS A 10 2.79 -18.45 -6.34
CA CYS A 10 2.87 -17.42 -5.31
C CYS A 10 3.21 -16.04 -5.87
N LEU A 11 4.11 -15.95 -6.86
CA LEU A 11 4.45 -14.68 -7.52
C LEU A 11 3.25 -14.13 -8.31
N ASP A 12 2.52 -14.99 -9.02
CA ASP A 12 1.27 -14.63 -9.70
C ASP A 12 0.22 -14.12 -8.71
N GLN A 13 0.03 -14.84 -7.61
CA GLN A 13 -0.91 -14.44 -6.56
C GLN A 13 -0.52 -13.10 -5.94
N LYS A 14 0.77 -12.87 -5.68
CA LYS A 14 1.29 -11.60 -5.17
C LYS A 14 0.93 -10.44 -6.10
N GLN A 15 1.11 -10.61 -7.41
CA GLN A 15 0.75 -9.61 -8.40
C GLN A 15 -0.75 -9.30 -8.42
N VAL A 16 -1.60 -10.33 -8.37
CA VAL A 16 -3.06 -10.18 -8.31
C VAL A 16 -3.48 -9.40 -7.06
N LEU A 17 -2.92 -9.75 -5.90
CA LEU A 17 -3.21 -9.08 -4.63
C LEU A 17 -2.79 -7.61 -4.67
N LEU A 18 -1.61 -7.29 -5.20
CA LEU A 18 -1.13 -5.91 -5.34
C LEU A 18 -2.01 -5.09 -6.29
N THR A 19 -2.43 -5.67 -7.41
CA THR A 19 -3.34 -5.02 -8.36
C THR A 19 -4.69 -4.70 -7.70
N ARG A 20 -5.23 -5.64 -6.91
CA ARG A 20 -6.48 -5.43 -6.17
C ARG A 20 -6.33 -4.33 -5.11
N LEU A 21 -5.20 -4.29 -4.40
CA LEU A 21 -4.93 -3.21 -3.44
C LEU A 21 -4.84 -1.84 -4.11
N LEU A 22 -4.21 -1.75 -5.28
CA LEU A 22 -4.10 -0.48 -6.01
C LEU A 22 -5.47 0.01 -6.45
N ASN A 23 -6.29 -0.89 -6.99
CA ASN A 23 -7.67 -0.56 -7.38
C ASN A 23 -8.52 -0.11 -6.18
N LEU A 24 -8.43 -0.78 -5.04
CA LEU A 24 -9.12 -0.37 -3.82
C LEU A 24 -8.66 1.00 -3.33
N SER A 25 -7.35 1.28 -3.39
CA SER A 25 -6.80 2.58 -2.99
C SER A 25 -7.36 3.70 -3.87
N ARG A 26 -7.43 3.48 -5.19
CA ARG A 26 -8.05 4.43 -6.15
C ARG A 26 -9.56 4.62 -5.91
N GLN A 27 -10.28 3.55 -5.58
CA GLN A 27 -11.71 3.64 -5.26
C GLN A 27 -11.95 4.44 -3.99
N ILE A 28 -11.16 4.20 -2.93
CA ILE A 28 -11.22 4.97 -1.68
C ILE A 28 -10.95 6.46 -1.96
N GLU A 29 -9.90 6.76 -2.72
CA GLU A 29 -9.55 8.14 -3.09
C GLU A 29 -10.68 8.83 -3.88
N THR A 30 -11.23 8.14 -4.87
CA THR A 30 -12.34 8.66 -5.68
C THR A 30 -13.56 8.94 -4.83
N GLN A 31 -13.91 8.02 -3.91
CA GLN A 31 -15.07 8.15 -3.04
C GLN A 31 -14.91 9.30 -2.03
N CYS A 32 -13.71 9.45 -1.44
CA CYS A 32 -13.41 10.51 -0.48
C CYS A 32 -13.35 11.90 -1.14
N SER A 33 -13.04 11.97 -2.44
CA SER A 33 -12.90 13.24 -3.18
C SER A 33 -14.23 13.76 -3.75
N ARG A 34 -15.35 13.05 -3.57
CA ARG A 34 -16.67 13.50 -4.03
C ARG A 34 -17.15 14.69 -3.20
N GLU A 35 -17.96 15.54 -3.81
CA GLU A 35 -18.60 16.70 -3.15
C GLU A 35 -19.47 16.28 -1.95
N LYS A 36 -20.08 15.09 -2.04
CA LYS A 36 -20.72 14.38 -0.94
C LYS A 36 -20.06 13.00 -0.80
N PRO A 37 -19.02 12.86 0.04
CA PRO A 37 -18.32 11.59 0.20
C PRO A 37 -19.21 10.58 0.92
N GLU A 38 -19.34 9.40 0.34
CA GLU A 38 -19.95 8.23 0.99
C GLU A 38 -18.96 7.61 1.99
N ASP A 39 -19.44 6.87 2.98
CA ASP A 39 -18.59 6.19 3.97
C ASP A 39 -17.66 5.15 3.30
N PRO A 40 -16.31 5.34 3.31
CA PRO A 40 -15.37 4.42 2.68
C PRO A 40 -15.04 3.20 3.56
N SER A 41 -15.65 3.06 4.75
CA SER A 41 -15.30 2.03 5.73
C SER A 41 -15.33 0.60 5.17
N ALA A 42 -16.27 0.29 4.29
CA ALA A 42 -16.35 -1.03 3.65
C ALA A 42 -15.12 -1.31 2.77
N LEU A 43 -14.72 -0.34 1.94
CA LEU A 43 -13.54 -0.44 1.07
C LEU A 43 -12.25 -0.52 1.90
N ILE A 44 -12.14 0.24 2.99
CA ILE A 44 -11.00 0.19 3.91
C ILE A 44 -10.86 -1.20 4.53
N ARG A 45 -11.97 -1.78 5.04
CA ARG A 45 -11.97 -3.14 5.57
C ARG A 45 -11.56 -4.16 4.50
N GLN A 46 -12.07 -4.02 3.28
CA GLN A 46 -11.70 -4.89 2.17
C GLN A 46 -10.21 -4.77 1.83
N ARG A 47 -9.66 -3.55 1.82
CA ARG A 47 -8.22 -3.30 1.61
C ARG A 47 -7.37 -4.01 2.66
N GLN A 48 -7.78 -3.96 3.93
CA GLN A 48 -7.08 -4.66 5.02
C GLN A 48 -7.03 -6.17 4.79
N VAL A 49 -8.13 -6.80 4.37
CA VAL A 49 -8.16 -8.23 4.05
C VAL A 49 -7.14 -8.60 2.96
N TYR A 50 -7.00 -7.76 1.93
CA TYR A 50 -6.01 -8.00 0.87
C TYR A 50 -4.57 -7.78 1.35
N ILE A 51 -4.31 -6.83 2.26
CA ILE A 51 -3.00 -6.66 2.90
C ILE A 51 -2.62 -7.92 3.68
N ASP A 52 -3.54 -8.47 4.46
CA ASP A 52 -3.25 -9.66 5.26
C ASP A 52 -3.02 -10.89 4.38
N ARG A 53 -3.74 -11.01 3.25
CA ARG A 53 -3.47 -12.04 2.23
C ARG A 53 -2.11 -11.85 1.57
N LEU A 54 -1.70 -10.61 1.29
CA LEU A 54 -0.40 -10.31 0.72
C LEU A 54 0.75 -10.69 1.66
N LYS A 55 0.61 -10.43 2.96
CA LYS A 55 1.57 -10.87 3.99
C LYS A 55 1.71 -12.39 3.99
N LYS A 56 0.60 -13.12 4.05
CA LYS A 56 0.61 -14.59 3.99
C LYS A 56 1.28 -15.12 2.71
N CYS A 57 1.05 -14.48 1.58
CA CYS A 57 1.69 -14.82 0.32
C CYS A 57 3.20 -14.58 0.36
N ALA A 58 3.64 -13.44 0.90
CA ALA A 58 5.05 -13.12 1.08
C ALA A 58 5.75 -14.11 2.03
N ASP A 59 5.11 -14.46 3.15
CA ASP A 59 5.61 -15.46 4.09
C ASP A 59 5.76 -16.82 3.42
N ARG A 60 4.79 -17.23 2.58
CA ARG A 60 4.87 -18.48 1.82
C ARG A 60 6.05 -18.46 0.85
N ILE A 61 6.28 -17.36 0.13
CA ILE A 61 7.45 -17.20 -0.75
C ILE A 61 8.74 -17.34 0.06
N GLY A 62 8.84 -16.67 1.20
CA GLY A 62 10.01 -16.78 2.09
C GLY A 62 10.28 -18.22 2.54
N LEU A 63 9.23 -18.96 2.91
CA LEU A 63 9.34 -20.38 3.28
C LEU A 63 9.77 -21.26 2.11
N LEU A 64 9.29 -21.00 0.89
CA LEU A 64 9.70 -21.76 -0.29
C LEU A 64 11.18 -21.52 -0.62
N LEU A 65 11.63 -20.25 -0.56
CA LEU A 65 13.03 -19.91 -0.77
C LEU A 65 13.95 -20.50 0.31
N ALA A 66 13.50 -20.55 1.56
CA ALA A 66 14.27 -21.12 2.66
C ALA A 66 14.47 -22.65 2.55
N LYS A 67 13.63 -23.34 1.78
CA LYS A 67 13.73 -24.79 1.53
C LYS A 67 14.68 -25.14 0.39
N LEU A 68 15.08 -24.17 -0.43
CA LEU A 68 16.00 -24.40 -1.54
C LEU A 68 17.43 -24.63 -1.01
N PRO A 69 18.23 -25.48 -1.67
CA PRO A 69 19.68 -25.52 -1.47
C PRO A 69 20.30 -24.13 -1.59
N HIS A 70 21.41 -23.89 -0.90
CA HIS A 70 22.03 -22.56 -0.80
C HIS A 70 22.27 -21.91 -2.17
N GLU A 71 22.88 -22.64 -3.11
CA GLU A 71 23.18 -22.14 -4.46
C GLU A 71 21.91 -21.77 -5.25
N GLU A 72 20.87 -22.60 -5.15
CA GLU A 72 19.58 -22.36 -5.80
C GLU A 72 18.84 -21.17 -5.20
N ARG A 73 18.93 -21.02 -3.88
CA ARG A 73 18.38 -19.89 -3.15
C ARG A 73 19.06 -18.60 -3.55
N GLU A 74 20.39 -18.55 -3.57
CA GLU A 74 21.15 -17.36 -3.98
C GLU A 74 20.86 -16.97 -5.44
N ARG A 75 20.78 -17.96 -6.33
CA ARG A 75 20.41 -17.73 -7.73
C ARG A 75 18.98 -17.17 -7.83
N THR A 76 18.03 -17.77 -7.14
CA THR A 76 16.63 -17.32 -7.16
C THR A 76 16.48 -15.93 -6.57
N ASP A 77 17.17 -15.63 -5.46
CA ASP A 77 17.19 -14.30 -4.85
C ASP A 77 17.80 -13.26 -5.80
N SER A 78 18.85 -13.62 -6.54
CA SER A 78 19.46 -12.76 -7.55
C SER A 78 18.53 -12.49 -8.74
N ILE A 79 17.76 -13.49 -9.18
CA ILE A 79 16.74 -13.34 -10.24
C ILE A 79 15.61 -12.42 -9.75
N LEU A 80 15.03 -12.72 -8.58
CA LEU A 80 13.92 -11.95 -8.03
C LEU A 80 14.37 -10.52 -7.74
N SER A 81 15.59 -10.31 -7.27
CA SER A 81 16.18 -8.98 -7.04
C SER A 81 16.67 -8.27 -8.31
N ALA A 82 16.52 -8.87 -9.50
CA ALA A 82 17.03 -8.35 -10.77
C ALA A 82 18.54 -8.03 -10.79
N ARG A 83 19.33 -8.76 -9.99
CA ARG A 83 20.81 -8.67 -9.98
C ARG A 83 21.45 -9.48 -11.10
N LEU A 84 20.77 -10.52 -11.60
CA LEU A 84 21.22 -11.27 -12.76
C LEU A 84 20.70 -10.64 -14.06
N PRO A 85 21.53 -10.54 -15.12
CA PRO A 85 21.06 -10.14 -16.44
C PRO A 85 20.04 -11.14 -16.99
N LYS A 86 18.95 -10.64 -17.60
CA LYS A 86 17.92 -11.47 -18.22
C LYS A 86 18.46 -12.49 -19.24
N ALA A 87 19.55 -12.15 -19.93
CA ALA A 87 20.22 -13.04 -20.89
C ALA A 87 20.81 -14.31 -20.24
N GLN A 88 21.05 -14.31 -18.93
CA GLN A 88 21.55 -15.45 -18.17
C GLN A 88 20.43 -16.26 -17.50
N CYS A 89 19.17 -15.89 -17.75
CA CYS A 89 18.00 -16.53 -17.19
C CYS A 89 17.40 -17.52 -18.20
N SER A 90 16.98 -18.68 -17.72
CA SER A 90 16.05 -19.54 -18.45
C SER A 90 14.69 -18.86 -18.63
N ALA A 91 13.85 -19.37 -19.53
CA ALA A 91 12.52 -18.80 -19.77
C ALA A 91 11.67 -18.67 -18.49
N GLY A 92 11.69 -19.69 -17.61
CA GLY A 92 10.97 -19.65 -16.34
C GLY A 92 11.54 -18.60 -15.36
N GLU A 93 12.85 -18.46 -15.31
CA GLU A 93 13.54 -17.47 -14.46
C GLU A 93 13.29 -16.03 -14.95
N ALA A 94 13.35 -15.82 -16.27
CA ALA A 94 13.04 -14.53 -16.89
C ALA A 94 11.60 -14.11 -16.61
N SER A 95 10.67 -15.06 -16.65
CA SER A 95 9.26 -14.79 -16.36
C SER A 95 9.02 -14.42 -14.88
N ALA A 96 9.69 -15.11 -13.95
CA ALA A 96 9.63 -14.74 -12.53
C ALA A 96 10.26 -13.37 -12.25
N MET A 97 11.37 -13.04 -12.92
CA MET A 97 12.01 -11.73 -12.85
C MET A 97 11.06 -10.62 -13.31
N GLU A 98 10.36 -10.81 -14.43
CA GLU A 98 9.36 -9.86 -14.94
C GLU A 98 8.20 -9.67 -13.97
N ARG A 99 7.65 -10.76 -13.42
CA ARG A 99 6.57 -10.72 -12.43
C ARG A 99 6.98 -9.97 -11.17
N GLU A 100 8.19 -10.22 -10.66
CA GLU A 100 8.68 -9.51 -9.49
C GLU A 100 8.95 -8.03 -9.79
N ALA A 101 9.41 -7.70 -11.00
CA ALA A 101 9.54 -6.31 -11.44
C ALA A 101 8.17 -5.60 -11.49
N GLN A 102 7.13 -6.26 -12.00
CA GLN A 102 5.76 -5.74 -12.00
C GLN A 102 5.23 -5.56 -10.56
N CYS A 103 5.45 -6.54 -9.68
CA CYS A 103 5.11 -6.44 -8.26
C CYS A 103 5.78 -5.24 -7.59
N ARG A 104 7.08 -5.00 -7.85
CA ARG A 104 7.79 -3.82 -7.34
C ARG A 104 7.21 -2.52 -7.87
N SER A 105 6.84 -2.45 -9.14
CA SER A 105 6.19 -1.27 -9.72
C SER A 105 4.88 -0.96 -8.99
N LEU A 106 4.01 -1.97 -8.86
CA LEU A 106 2.73 -1.84 -8.15
C LEU A 106 2.91 -1.41 -6.70
N LEU A 107 3.90 -1.96 -5.99
CA LEU A 107 4.23 -1.57 -4.62
C LEU A 107 4.68 -0.11 -4.50
N ARG A 108 5.49 0.38 -5.45
CA ARG A 108 5.92 1.78 -5.49
C ARG A 108 4.72 2.71 -5.73
N GLU A 109 3.87 2.37 -6.68
CA GLU A 109 2.63 3.12 -6.96
C GLU A 109 1.72 3.17 -5.73
N LEU A 110 1.48 2.03 -5.09
CA LEU A 110 0.72 1.93 -3.84
C LEU A 110 1.32 2.79 -2.74
N SER A 111 2.64 2.74 -2.56
CA SER A 111 3.33 3.50 -1.51
C SER A 111 3.26 5.01 -1.76
N ALA A 112 3.35 5.42 -3.03
CA ALA A 112 3.20 6.82 -3.44
C ALA A 112 1.77 7.32 -3.21
N SER A 113 0.76 6.54 -3.62
CA SER A 113 -0.66 6.83 -3.38
C SER A 113 -0.95 6.96 -1.88
N ASP A 114 -0.49 6.01 -1.06
CA ASP A 114 -0.66 6.04 0.40
C ASP A 114 0.02 7.24 1.05
N ALA A 115 1.20 7.64 0.56
CA ALA A 115 1.89 8.82 1.05
C ALA A 115 1.11 10.10 0.75
N GLU A 116 0.51 10.22 -0.44
CA GLU A 116 -0.29 11.37 -0.81
C GLU A 116 -1.61 11.41 -0.02
N SER A 117 -2.33 10.30 0.11
CA SER A 117 -3.55 10.24 0.93
C SER A 117 -3.29 10.62 2.38
N ARG A 118 -2.16 10.18 2.97
CA ARG A 118 -1.77 10.61 4.33
C ARG A 118 -1.50 12.11 4.42
N ARG A 119 -0.86 12.71 3.41
CA ARG A 119 -0.61 14.16 3.35
C ARG A 119 -1.92 14.94 3.27
N GLN A 120 -2.85 14.51 2.43
CA GLN A 120 -4.17 15.14 2.29
C GLN A 120 -4.97 15.03 3.58
N MET A 121 -5.03 13.85 4.18
CA MET A 121 -5.72 13.63 5.46
C MET A 121 -5.16 14.55 6.57
N LYS A 122 -3.84 14.68 6.66
CA LYS A 122 -3.20 15.60 7.61
C LYS A 122 -3.63 17.06 7.37
N LYS A 123 -3.63 17.53 6.12
CA LYS A 123 -4.08 18.89 5.78
C LYS A 123 -5.52 19.14 6.19
N GLU A 124 -6.41 18.18 5.96
CA GLU A 124 -7.82 18.29 6.36
C GLU A 124 -7.99 18.28 7.88
N CYS A 125 -7.27 17.42 8.60
CA CYS A 125 -7.26 17.44 10.07
C CYS A 125 -6.80 18.80 10.61
N ASP A 126 -5.69 19.35 10.07
CA ASP A 126 -5.17 20.65 10.47
C ASP A 126 -6.17 21.79 10.17
N ARG A 127 -6.86 21.72 9.03
CA ARG A 127 -7.91 22.69 8.65
C ARG A 127 -9.10 22.63 9.61
N LEU A 128 -9.60 21.43 9.91
CA LEU A 128 -10.72 21.23 10.83
C LEU A 128 -10.35 21.68 12.25
N GLN A 129 -9.13 21.36 12.71
CA GLN A 129 -8.65 21.80 14.02
C GLN A 129 -8.59 23.33 14.13
N LYS A 130 -8.13 24.03 13.08
CA LYS A 130 -8.16 25.50 13.03
C LYS A 130 -9.59 26.04 13.10
N LEU A 131 -10.53 25.43 12.38
CA LEU A 131 -11.93 25.85 12.37
C LEU A 131 -12.59 25.68 13.75
N VAL A 132 -12.33 24.56 14.42
CA VAL A 132 -12.77 24.32 15.81
C VAL A 132 -12.14 25.32 16.79
N ASN A 133 -10.85 25.61 16.64
CA ASN A 133 -10.18 26.58 17.51
C ASN A 133 -10.71 28.01 17.29
N ASN A 134 -10.97 28.39 16.04
CA ASN A 134 -11.52 29.69 15.69
C ASN A 134 -12.96 29.88 16.19
N SER A 135 -13.79 28.83 16.14
CA SER A 135 -15.16 28.89 16.70
C SER A 135 -15.15 29.01 18.22
N ARG A 136 -14.23 28.32 18.91
CA ARG A 136 -14.03 28.45 20.36
C ARG A 136 -13.48 29.82 20.78
N GLY A 137 -12.65 30.45 19.94
CA GLY A 137 -12.08 31.78 20.19
C GLY A 137 -13.09 32.93 20.07
N LYS A 138 -14.11 32.80 19.21
CA LYS A 138 -15.18 33.81 19.08
C LYS A 138 -16.13 33.84 20.28
N GLY A 139 -16.35 32.72 20.97
CA GLY A 139 -17.22 32.66 22.16
C GLY A 139 -16.67 33.37 23.42
N LYS A 140 -15.39 33.76 23.44
CA LYS A 140 -14.79 34.51 24.57
C LYS A 140 -14.85 36.04 24.42
N LYS A 141 -15.17 36.57 23.24
CA LYS A 141 -15.27 38.03 23.03
C LYS A 141 -16.67 38.59 23.28
N ASP A 142 -17.70 37.74 23.32
CA ASP A 142 -19.08 38.12 23.63
C ASP A 142 -19.48 37.76 25.08
N SER A 143 -18.52 37.69 26.01
CA SER A 143 -18.88 37.64 27.43
C SER A 143 -19.40 39.02 27.86
N LEU A 144 -20.71 39.12 28.05
CA LEU A 144 -21.49 40.27 28.58
C LEU A 144 -20.99 40.86 29.93
N PHE A 145 -19.86 40.39 30.47
CA PHE A 145 -19.33 40.76 31.78
C PHE A 145 -17.98 41.50 31.73
N SER A 146 -17.48 41.89 30.56
CA SER A 146 -16.21 42.64 30.46
C SER A 146 -16.29 44.12 30.88
N ASN A 147 -17.47 44.61 31.30
CA ASN A 147 -17.69 46.04 31.62
C ASN A 147 -17.74 46.38 33.12
N PHE A 148 -17.44 45.45 34.03
CA PHE A 148 -17.24 45.83 35.44
C PHE A 148 -15.78 46.22 35.68
N LYS A 149 -15.47 47.51 35.47
CA LYS A 149 -14.35 48.16 36.13
C LYS A 149 -14.85 48.77 37.44
N THR A 150 -14.18 48.38 38.51
CA THR A 150 -14.27 48.95 39.86
C THR A 150 -13.71 50.37 39.88
#